data_AF-A0A9D8VNB8-F1
#
_entry.id   AF-A0A9D8VNB8-F1
#
_cell.length_a   1.000
_cell.length_b   1.000
_cell.length_c   1.000
_cell.angle_alpha   90.00
_cell.angle_beta   90.00
_cell.angle_gamma   90.00
#
_symmetry.space_group_name_H-M   'P 1'
#
loop_
_entity.id
_entity.type
_entity.pdbx_description
1 polymer ?
#
loop_
_entity_poly.entity_id
_entity_poly.type
_entity_poly.pdbx_seq_one_letter_code
_entity_poly.pdbx_strand_id
1 'polypeptide(L)'
;MLQSFYDNLGFFGALITAFSLFIFFILWIAGIAGISLPYDGGQKKGKDWQIILAVLFPPYPVIWLIVDMYLQRKYMREEEN
;
A
#
# COMPACT_ATOMS: atom_id res chain seq x y z
N MET A 1 -19.77 -13.74 6.79
CA MET A 1 -19.05 -12.46 6.57
C MET A 1 -19.44 -11.81 5.25
N LEU A 2 -19.17 -12.44 4.09
CA LEU A 2 -19.69 -11.97 2.79
C LEU A 2 -21.22 -11.92 2.73
N GLN A 3 -21.89 -12.90 3.32
CA GLN A 3 -23.35 -12.90 3.47
C GLN A 3 -23.84 -11.69 4.29
N SER A 4 -23.13 -11.31 5.35
CA SER A 4 -23.46 -10.11 6.13
C SER A 4 -23.27 -8.82 5.31
N PHE A 5 -22.24 -8.75 4.45
CA PHE A 5 -22.09 -7.63 3.52
C PHE A 5 -23.18 -7.61 2.46
N TYR A 6 -23.59 -8.77 1.96
CA TYR A 6 -24.71 -8.89 1.01
C TYR A 6 -26.03 -8.44 1.64
N ASP A 7 -26.30 -8.85 2.87
CA ASP A 7 -27.54 -8.53 3.59
C ASP A 7 -27.63 -7.03 3.94
N ASN A 8 -26.50 -6.34 4.13
CA ASN A 8 -26.46 -4.91 4.48
C ASN A 8 -26.31 -3.97 3.27
N LEU A 9 -25.57 -4.37 2.24
CA LEU A 9 -25.15 -3.50 1.13
C LEU A 9 -25.68 -3.97 -0.24
N GLY A 10 -26.38 -5.11 -0.28
CA GLY A 10 -26.82 -5.77 -1.51
C GLY A 10 -25.66 -6.39 -2.31
N PHE A 11 -25.98 -6.96 -3.47
CA PHE A 11 -25.01 -7.64 -4.32
C PHE A 11 -23.83 -6.74 -4.72
N PHE A 12 -24.13 -5.58 -5.31
CA PHE A 12 -23.10 -4.67 -5.81
C PHE A 12 -22.28 -4.04 -4.67
N GLY A 13 -22.91 -3.71 -3.55
CA GLY A 13 -22.20 -3.16 -2.40
C GLY A 13 -21.27 -4.18 -1.76
N ALA A 14 -21.71 -5.43 -1.62
CA ALA A 14 -20.85 -6.52 -1.15
C ALA A 14 -19.67 -6.79 -2.12
N LEU A 15 -19.94 -6.77 -3.42
CA LEU A 15 -18.92 -6.97 -4.46
C LEU A 15 -17.85 -5.88 -4.42
N ILE A 16 -18.25 -4.61 -4.45
CA ILE A 16 -17.34 -3.46 -4.40
C ILE A 16 -16.55 -3.46 -3.09
N THR A 17 -17.20 -3.75 -1.96
CA THR A 17 -16.53 -3.79 -0.66
C THR A 17 -15.47 -4.88 -0.60
N ALA A 18 -15.81 -6.10 -1.03
CA ALA A 18 -14.87 -7.21 -1.06
C ALA A 18 -13.70 -6.92 -2.01
N PHE A 19 -13.98 -6.36 -3.19
CA PHE A 19 -12.96 -5.98 -4.16
C PHE A 19 -12.04 -4.88 -3.64
N SER A 20 -12.59 -3.85 -3.00
CA SER A 20 -11.82 -2.75 -2.41
C SER A 20 -10.93 -3.24 -1.26
N LEU A 21 -11.45 -4.10 -0.38
CA LEU A 21 -10.66 -4.73 0.69
C LEU A 21 -9.53 -5.59 0.12
N PHE A 22 -9.79 -6.31 -0.97
CA PHE A 22 -8.77 -7.11 -1.63
C PHE A 22 -7.65 -6.24 -2.23
N ILE A 23 -8.00 -5.18 -2.95
CA ILE A 23 -7.00 -4.23 -3.48
C ILE A 23 -6.24 -3.57 -2.34
N PHE A 24 -6.94 -3.13 -1.29
CA PHE A 24 -6.32 -2.52 -0.12
C PHE A 24 -5.31 -3.46 0.54
N PHE A 25 -5.65 -4.74 0.64
CA PHE A 25 -4.76 -5.76 1.17
C PHE A 25 -3.51 -5.95 0.29
N ILE A 26 -3.67 -5.96 -1.03
CA ILE A 26 -2.52 -6.03 -1.96
C ILE A 26 -1.61 -4.81 -1.79
N LEU A 27 -2.19 -3.60 -1.78
CA LEU A 27 -1.43 -2.36 -1.59
C LEU A 27 -0.72 -2.32 -0.23
N TRP A 28 -1.37 -2.87 0.80
CA TRP A 28 -0.79 -2.98 2.12
C TRP A 28 0.47 -3.86 2.13
N ILE A 29 0.37 -5.08 1.58
CA ILE A 29 1.51 -6.01 1.49
C ILE A 29 2.61 -5.45 0.59
N ALA A 30 2.24 -4.83 -0.54
CA ALA A 30 3.20 -4.17 -1.43
C ALA A 30 3.92 -3.01 -0.75
N GLY A 31 3.21 -2.20 0.06
CA GLY A 31 3.82 -1.11 0.82
C GLY A 31 4.76 -1.61 1.93
N ILE A 32 4.39 -2.68 2.63
CA ILE A 32 5.31 -3.35 3.59
C ILE A 32 6.56 -3.84 2.85
N ALA A 33 6.39 -4.52 1.71
CA ALA A 33 7.52 -4.98 0.90
C ALA A 33 8.43 -3.82 0.49
N GLY A 34 7.84 -2.71 0.00
CA GLY A 34 8.53 -1.47 -0.34
C GLY A 34 9.35 -0.87 0.80
N ILE A 35 8.78 -0.81 2.01
CA ILE A 35 9.47 -0.28 3.20
C ILE A 35 10.56 -1.25 3.70
N SER A 36 10.33 -2.55 3.56
CA SER A 36 11.25 -3.60 4.00
C SER A 36 12.43 -3.83 3.06
N LEU A 37 12.35 -3.33 1.81
CA LEU A 37 13.40 -3.48 0.82
C LEU A 37 14.65 -2.72 1.28
N PRO A 38 15.80 -3.40 1.43
CA PRO A 38 16.96 -2.83 2.08
C PRO A 38 17.71 -1.80 1.22
N TYR A 39 17.48 -1.73 -0.09
CA TYR A 39 18.44 -1.10 -0.99
C TYR A 39 17.82 -0.59 -2.30
N ASP A 40 17.91 0.73 -2.51
CA ASP A 40 17.93 1.33 -3.84
C ASP A 40 19.13 2.29 -3.84
N GLY A 41 20.22 1.91 -4.51
CA GLY A 41 21.41 2.77 -4.66
C GLY A 41 22.30 3.05 -3.43
N GLY A 42 22.25 2.28 -2.34
CA GLY A 42 23.23 2.41 -1.24
C GLY A 42 22.71 2.85 0.13
N GLN A 43 21.44 3.25 0.27
CA GLN A 43 20.88 3.73 1.54
C GLN A 43 19.60 2.98 1.95
N LYS A 44 19.49 2.63 3.24
CA LYS A 44 18.30 2.02 3.83
C LYS A 44 17.11 2.98 3.71
N LYS A 45 16.10 2.64 2.90
CA LYS A 45 14.85 3.42 2.77
C LYS A 45 13.97 3.39 4.03
N GLY A 46 14.14 2.40 4.93
CA GLY A 46 13.32 2.26 6.13
C GLY A 46 14.10 1.92 7.41
N LYS A 47 13.70 2.52 8.54
CA LYS A 47 14.12 2.08 9.90
C LYS A 47 13.20 0.95 10.38
N ASP A 48 13.70 0.02 11.19
CA ASP A 48 12.93 -1.13 11.72
C ASP A 48 11.61 -0.72 12.40
N TRP A 49 11.56 0.46 13.00
CA TRP A 49 10.33 1.04 13.58
C TRP A 49 9.24 1.35 12.56
N GLN A 50 9.60 1.75 11.34
CA GLN A 50 8.64 2.02 10.26
C GLN A 50 7.99 0.73 9.74
N ILE A 51 8.70 -0.40 9.80
CA ILE A 51 8.16 -1.72 9.47
C ILE A 51 7.10 -2.11 10.51
N ILE A 52 7.38 -1.89 11.80
CA ILE A 52 6.42 -2.15 12.88
C ILE A 52 5.15 -1.30 12.72
N LEU A 53 5.32 0.00 12.41
CA LEU A 53 4.19 0.88 12.10
C LEU A 53 3.41 0.45 10.85
N ALA A 54 4.10 -0.05 9.82
CA ALA A 54 3.47 -0.54 8.61
C ALA A 54 2.62 -1.80 8.82
N VAL A 55 3.01 -2.65 9.77
CA VAL A 55 2.23 -3.85 10.14
C VAL A 55 1.06 -3.48 11.06
N LEU A 56 1.26 -2.54 12.00
CA LEU A 56 0.21 -2.14 12.96
C LEU A 56 -0.87 -1.24 12.35
N PHE A 57 -0.52 -0.42 11.35
CA PHE A 57 -1.45 0.52 10.72
C PHE A 57 -1.48 0.32 9.20
N PRO A 58 -2.41 -0.51 8.69
CA PRO A 58 -2.55 -0.78 7.25
C PRO A 58 -2.67 0.44 6.33
N PRO A 59 -3.27 1.58 6.74
CA PRO A 59 -3.32 2.77 5.90
C PRO A 59 -1.94 3.42 5.67
N TYR A 60 -1.01 3.31 6.62
CA TYR A 60 0.32 3.91 6.55
C TYR A 60 1.16 3.44 5.33
N PRO A 61 1.39 2.13 5.11
CA PRO A 61 2.16 1.62 3.99
C PRO A 61 1.50 1.88 2.63
N VAL A 62 0.16 1.95 2.58
CA VAL A 62 -0.55 2.33 1.35
C VAL A 62 -0.25 3.78 0.97
N ILE A 63 -0.31 4.71 1.94
CA ILE A 63 0.05 6.12 1.71
C ILE A 63 1.52 6.25 1.34
N TRP A 64 2.39 5.52 2.04
CA TRP A 64 3.83 5.52 1.76
C TRP A 64 4.12 5.06 0.33
N LEU A 65 3.47 3.98 -0.13
CA LEU A 65 3.65 3.46 -1.48
C LEU A 65 3.21 4.46 -2.56
N ILE A 66 2.10 5.17 -2.35
CA ILE A 66 1.64 6.23 -3.26
C ILE A 66 2.67 7.36 -3.35
N VAL A 67 3.24 7.78 -2.21
CA VAL A 67 4.27 8.83 -2.16
C VAL A 67 5.57 8.37 -2.83
N ASP A 68 6.02 7.13 -2.56
CA ASP A 68 7.23 6.57 -3.18
C ASP A 68 7.06 6.48 -4.70
N MET A 69 5.90 6.03 -5.20
CA MET A 69 5.59 6.05 -6.64
C MET A 69 5.62 7.47 -7.23
N TYR A 70 5.10 8.46 -6.51
CA TYR A 70 5.11 9.85 -6.97
C TYR A 70 6.54 10.42 -7.04
N LEU A 71 7.36 10.13 -6.02
CA LEU A 71 8.77 10.53 -5.97
C LEU A 71 9.57 9.84 -7.07
N GLN A 72 9.43 8.53 -7.25
CA GLN A 72 10.07 7.78 -8.35
C GLN A 72 9.73 8.39 -9.72
N ARG A 73 8.45 8.73 -9.95
CA ARG A 73 8.01 9.39 -11.19
C ARG A 73 8.66 10.76 -11.39
N LYS A 74 8.89 11.50 -10.30
CA LYS A 74 9.58 12.80 -10.35
C LYS A 74 11.07 12.61 -10.70
N TYR A 75 11.76 11.70 -10.02
CA TYR A 75 13.19 11.43 -10.27
C TYR A 75 13.45 10.97 -11.72
N MET A 76 12.60 10.09 -12.26
CA MET A 76 12.71 9.65 -13.66
C MET A 76 12.53 10.80 -14.68
N ARG A 77 11.79 11.86 -14.34
CA ARG A 77 11.64 13.05 -15.21
C ARG A 77 12.80 14.05 -15.09
N GLU A 78 13.50 14.04 -13.96
CA GLU A 78 14.65 14.92 -13.73
C GLU A 78 15.95 14.33 -14.33
N GLU A 79 16.08 13.00 -14.44
CA GLU A 79 17.19 12.36 -15.14
C GLU A 79 17.12 12.44 -16.68
N GLU A 80 15.95 12.77 -17.24
CA GLU A 80 15.73 12.87 -18.69
C GLU A 80 16.01 14.29 -19.26
N ASN A 81 16.28 15.30 -18.41
CA ASN A 81 16.62 16.69 -18.81
C ASN A 81 18.07 17.04 -18.51
#